data_AF-A0AA36DC40-F1
#
_entry.id   AF-A0AA36DC40-F1
#
_cell.length_a   1.000
_cell.length_b   1.000
_cell.length_c   1.000
_cell.angle_alpha   90.00
_cell.angle_beta   90.00
_cell.angle_gamma   90.00
#
_symmetry.space_group_name_H-M   'P 1'
#
loop_
_entity.id
_entity.type
_entity.pdbx_description
1 polymer ?
#
loop_
_entity_poly.entity_id
_entity_poly.type
_entity_poly.pdbx_seq_one_letter_code
_entity_poly.pdbx_strand_id
1 'polypeptide(L)'
;MNSVVGGVAVFAGIMALFVTRNEPPTPVSASKEDILPPPPFLQGVKRCLKSRRFVILACSLGGGVGLFNALYNNLQPALCLKGYSETFSGGMGSLLIVSGLVGAAVSGIIVDKTGKFEQVMKISFAIAGLAGCSLSIAINYENQPWWVVASICGFGCFGFAIYPIGLELGVECTYPVAEATSTGLIIMIGQILGVIFVVTTNLANGDLNTLRLIICLGRLLGTR
;
A
#
# COMPACT_ATOMS: atom_id res chain seq x y z
N MET A 1 -24.36 4.12 6.67
CA MET A 1 -22.94 4.07 6.24
C MET A 1 -22.26 5.43 6.36
N ASN A 2 -22.77 6.50 5.74
CA ASN A 2 -22.17 7.84 5.79
C ASN A 2 -22.02 8.43 7.22
N SER A 3 -22.97 8.16 8.13
CA SER A 3 -22.90 8.65 9.52
C SER A 3 -21.76 8.01 10.32
N VAL A 4 -21.43 6.74 10.03
CA VAL A 4 -20.34 6.01 10.69
C VAL A 4 -18.99 6.51 10.19
N VAL A 5 -18.86 6.72 8.88
CA VAL A 5 -17.65 7.29 8.27
C VAL A 5 -17.41 8.72 8.76
N GLY A 6 -18.46 9.54 8.84
CA GLY A 6 -18.40 10.89 9.41
C GLY A 6 -17.98 10.88 10.87
N GLY A 7 -18.52 9.97 11.69
CA GLY A 7 -18.12 9.82 13.09
C GLY A 7 -16.64 9.46 13.27
N VAL A 8 -16.14 8.49 12.50
CA VAL A 8 -14.72 8.10 12.53
C VAL A 8 -13.80 9.23 12.06
N ALA A 9 -14.19 9.96 11.01
CA ALA A 9 -13.42 11.10 10.50
C ALA A 9 -13.38 12.26 11.50
N VAL A 10 -14.50 12.58 12.15
CA VAL A 10 -14.57 13.63 13.18
C VAL A 10 -13.76 13.23 14.41
N PHE A 11 -13.83 11.97 14.82
CA PHE A 11 -13.02 11.46 15.94
C PHE A 11 -11.52 11.54 15.63
N ALA A 12 -11.09 11.10 14.44
CA ALA A 12 -9.70 11.22 14.01
C ALA A 12 -9.26 12.70 13.92
N GLY A 13 -10.14 13.59 13.43
CA GLY A 13 -9.89 15.02 13.37
C GLY A 13 -9.75 15.66 14.75
N ILE A 14 -10.62 15.31 15.71
CA ILE A 14 -10.52 15.77 17.09
C ILE A 14 -9.23 15.26 17.74
N MET A 15 -8.87 14.00 17.54
CA MET A 15 -7.61 13.45 18.04
C MET A 15 -6.40 14.14 17.41
N ALA A 16 -6.45 14.49 16.12
CA ALA A 16 -5.40 15.26 15.45
C ALA A 16 -5.27 16.70 16.00
N LEU A 17 -6.37 17.32 16.44
CA LEU A 17 -6.33 18.64 17.10
C LEU A 17 -5.65 18.59 18.48
N PHE A 18 -5.70 17.44 19.17
CA PHE A 18 -4.96 17.22 20.42
C PHE A 18 -3.46 16.95 20.19
N VAL A 19 -3.07 16.53 18.98
CA VAL A 19 -1.66 16.36 18.61
C VAL A 19 -1.03 17.72 18.32
N THR A 20 -0.65 18.41 19.40
CA THR A 20 0.14 19.63 19.30
C THR A 20 1.57 19.23 18.93
N ARG A 21 2.03 19.66 17.75
CA ARG A 21 3.38 19.37 17.24
C ARG A 21 4.43 20.05 18.12
N ASN A 22 4.95 19.32 19.10
CA ASN A 22 6.30 19.54 19.59
C ASN A 22 7.21 18.68 18.72
N GLU A 23 8.21 19.29 18.10
CA GLU A 23 9.31 18.54 17.51
C GLU A 23 9.78 17.49 18.53
N PRO A 24 9.86 16.20 18.16
CA PRO A 24 10.31 15.20 19.10
C PRO A 24 11.73 15.59 19.56
N PRO A 25 11.96 15.73 20.89
CA PRO A 25 13.26 16.14 21.44
C PRO A 25 14.37 15.12 21.18
N THR A 26 14.02 13.95 20.64
CA THR A 26 14.94 12.92 20.21
C THR A 26 14.71 12.57 18.73
N PRO A 27 15.77 12.54 17.91
CA PRO A 27 15.69 12.14 16.52
C PRO A 27 15.17 10.70 16.39
N VAL A 28 14.06 10.50 15.66
CA VAL A 28 13.42 9.19 15.42
C VAL A 28 14.20 8.23 14.52
N SER A 29 15.37 8.63 14.03
CA SER A 29 16.27 7.77 13.25
C SER A 29 17.70 8.28 13.40
N ALA A 30 18.70 7.39 13.42
CA ALA A 30 20.13 7.74 13.34
C ALA A 30 20.47 8.64 12.13
N SER A 31 19.55 8.72 11.15
CA SER A 31 19.59 9.67 10.04
C SER A 31 19.26 11.12 10.43
N LYS A 32 18.92 11.46 11.67
CA LYS A 32 18.74 12.86 12.10
C LYS A 32 19.88 13.37 12.99
N GLU A 33 20.88 12.54 13.28
CA GLU A 33 22.14 13.04 13.81
C GLU A 33 22.80 13.85 12.68
N ASP A 34 23.07 15.13 12.99
CA ASP A 34 23.80 16.15 12.24
C ASP A 34 24.41 15.78 10.87
N ILE A 35 24.33 16.67 9.87
CA ILE A 35 25.46 17.13 9.01
C ILE A 35 24.96 17.98 7.80
N LEU A 36 23.70 17.88 7.29
CA LEU A 36 23.23 18.74 6.18
C LEU A 36 21.76 19.22 6.27
N PRO A 37 21.45 20.49 5.96
CA PRO A 37 20.09 20.95 5.77
C PRO A 37 19.43 20.18 4.61
N PRO A 38 18.15 19.77 4.74
CA PRO A 38 17.46 19.06 3.67
C PRO A 38 17.44 19.92 2.41
N PRO A 39 17.75 19.35 1.23
CA PRO A 39 17.72 20.11 0.00
C PRO A 39 16.29 20.60 -0.30
N PRO A 40 16.15 21.69 -1.09
CA PRO A 40 14.85 22.15 -1.58
C PRO A 40 14.03 21.00 -2.17
N PHE A 41 12.71 21.03 -1.98
CA PHE A 41 11.79 19.93 -2.36
C PHE A 41 12.06 19.35 -3.76
N LEU A 42 12.12 20.20 -4.78
CA LEU A 42 12.38 19.78 -6.18
C LEU A 42 13.74 19.09 -6.35
N GLN A 43 14.77 19.55 -5.63
CA GLN A 43 16.10 18.95 -5.66
C GLN A 43 16.11 17.62 -4.91
N GLY A 44 15.37 17.51 -3.81
CA GLY A 44 15.10 16.25 -3.11
C GLY A 44 14.42 15.23 -4.01
N VAL A 45 13.34 15.62 -4.70
CA VAL A 45 12.63 14.76 -5.66
C VAL A 45 13.56 14.25 -6.76
N LYS A 46 14.33 15.14 -7.38
CA LYS A 46 15.29 14.77 -8.44
C LYS A 46 16.36 13.80 -7.91
N ARG A 47 16.80 13.97 -6.66
CA ARG A 47 17.79 13.10 -6.03
C ARG A 47 17.22 11.71 -5.72
N CYS A 48 16.00 11.64 -5.21
CA CYS A 48 15.29 10.38 -4.99
C CYS A 48 15.13 9.60 -6.30
N LEU A 49 14.61 10.25 -7.35
CA LEU A 49 14.39 9.60 -8.66
C LEU A 49 15.68 9.19 -9.38
N LYS A 50 16.83 9.81 -9.06
CA LYS A 50 18.13 9.42 -9.62
C LYS A 50 18.74 8.21 -8.90
N SER A 51 18.32 7.91 -7.67
CA SER A 51 18.84 6.79 -6.89
C SER A 51 18.22 5.47 -7.37
N ARG A 52 19.04 4.59 -7.96
CA ARG A 52 18.59 3.27 -8.42
C ARG A 52 17.95 2.43 -7.31
N ARG A 53 18.51 2.51 -6.09
CA ARG A 53 17.97 1.79 -4.91
C ARG A 53 16.57 2.28 -4.56
N PHE A 54 16.38 3.61 -4.54
CA PHE A 54 15.08 4.21 -4.28
C PHE A 54 14.07 3.90 -5.37
N VAL A 55 14.45 3.99 -6.66
CA VAL A 55 13.52 3.68 -7.76
C VAL A 55 13.05 2.24 -7.71
N ILE A 56 13.96 1.28 -7.45
CA ILE A 56 13.57 -0.14 -7.31
C ILE A 56 12.61 -0.31 -6.14
N LEU A 57 12.91 0.30 -4.98
CA LEU A 57 12.06 0.23 -3.79
C LEU A 57 10.70 0.91 -4.01
N ALA A 58 10.68 2.08 -4.65
CA ALA A 58 9.46 2.82 -4.93
C ALA A 58 8.58 2.07 -5.94
N CYS A 59 9.17 1.43 -6.94
CA CYS A 59 8.43 0.58 -7.88
C CYS A 59 7.92 -0.70 -7.22
N SER A 60 8.71 -1.37 -6.36
CA SER A 60 8.28 -2.59 -5.68
C SER A 60 7.23 -2.31 -4.61
N LEU A 61 7.48 -1.37 -3.70
CA LEU A 61 6.56 -0.98 -2.64
C LEU A 61 5.32 -0.31 -3.21
N GLY A 62 5.51 0.65 -4.12
CA GLY A 62 4.41 1.33 -4.80
C GLY A 62 3.55 0.36 -5.60
N GLY A 63 4.18 -0.54 -6.36
CA GLY A 63 3.47 -1.60 -7.08
C GLY A 63 2.69 -2.52 -6.14
N GLY A 64 3.27 -2.89 -4.99
CA GLY A 64 2.59 -3.65 -3.95
C GLY A 64 1.37 -2.93 -3.37
N VAL A 65 1.49 -1.64 -3.06
CA VAL A 65 0.37 -0.81 -2.58
C VAL A 65 -0.73 -0.69 -3.64
N GLY A 66 -0.36 -0.46 -4.90
CA GLY A 66 -1.29 -0.41 -6.02
C GLY A 66 -2.05 -1.72 -6.21
N LEU A 67 -1.33 -2.85 -6.19
CA LEU A 67 -1.91 -4.18 -6.28
C LEU A 67 -2.85 -4.47 -5.10
N PHE A 68 -2.43 -4.12 -3.89
CA PHE A 68 -3.24 -4.29 -2.69
C PHE A 68 -4.55 -3.52 -2.77
N ASN A 69 -4.50 -2.26 -3.20
CA ASN A 69 -5.67 -1.41 -3.37
C ASN A 69 -6.60 -1.96 -4.47
N ALA A 70 -6.03 -2.45 -5.57
CA ALA A 70 -6.81 -3.10 -6.64
C ALA A 70 -7.49 -4.38 -6.14
N LEU A 71 -6.77 -5.24 -5.43
CA LEU A 71 -7.32 -6.46 -4.83
C LEU A 71 -8.43 -6.14 -3.83
N TYR A 72 -8.21 -5.18 -2.94
CA TYR A 72 -9.19 -4.76 -1.94
C TYR A 72 -10.50 -4.29 -2.58
N ASN A 73 -10.42 -3.41 -3.59
CA ASN A 73 -11.61 -2.89 -4.28
C ASN A 73 -12.34 -3.96 -5.08
N ASN A 74 -11.62 -4.95 -5.63
CA ASN A 74 -12.20 -6.03 -6.42
C ASN A 74 -12.60 -7.26 -5.59
N LEU A 75 -12.21 -7.34 -4.31
CA LEU A 75 -12.44 -8.52 -3.47
C LEU A 75 -13.93 -8.81 -3.28
N GLN A 76 -14.69 -7.80 -2.85
CA GLN A 76 -16.13 -7.94 -2.62
C GLN A 76 -16.90 -8.32 -3.89
N PRO A 77 -16.77 -7.60 -5.04
CA PRO A 77 -17.48 -7.99 -6.26
C PRO A 77 -17.03 -9.35 -6.80
N ALA A 78 -15.74 -9.72 -6.68
CA ALA A 78 -15.26 -11.04 -7.08
C ALA A 78 -15.91 -12.18 -6.28
N LEU A 79 -16.07 -12.02 -4.97
CA LEU A 79 -16.75 -12.99 -4.12
C LEU A 79 -18.26 -13.06 -4.41
N CYS A 80 -18.91 -11.92 -4.65
CA CYS A 80 -20.34 -11.91 -5.01
C CYS A 80 -20.62 -12.63 -6.34
N LEU A 81 -19.74 -12.48 -7.35
CA LEU A 81 -19.87 -13.19 -8.64
C LEU A 81 -19.74 -14.71 -8.49
N LYS A 82 -19.07 -15.19 -7.45
CA LYS A 82 -18.92 -16.61 -7.13
C LYS A 82 -20.05 -17.17 -6.24
N GLY A 83 -21.12 -16.39 -6.03
CA GLY A 83 -22.29 -16.83 -5.26
C GLY A 83 -22.15 -16.75 -3.74
N TYR A 84 -21.09 -16.11 -3.22
CA TYR A 84 -20.95 -15.87 -1.78
C TYR A 84 -21.94 -14.81 -1.29
N SER A 85 -22.45 -14.98 -0.06
CA SER A 85 -23.33 -14.01 0.59
C SER A 85 -22.67 -12.64 0.73
N GLU A 86 -23.42 -11.56 0.51
CA GLU A 86 -22.93 -10.18 0.63
C GLU A 86 -22.30 -9.89 1.99
N THR A 87 -22.86 -10.45 3.07
CA THR A 87 -22.34 -10.29 4.43
C THR A 87 -20.97 -10.95 4.59
N PHE A 88 -20.75 -12.10 3.95
CA PHE A 88 -19.46 -12.80 3.94
C PHE A 88 -18.44 -12.03 3.10
N SER A 89 -18.81 -11.60 1.90
CA SER A 89 -17.95 -10.82 0.99
C SER A 89 -17.48 -9.50 1.62
N GLY A 90 -18.38 -8.79 2.31
CA GLY A 90 -18.03 -7.59 3.08
C GLY A 90 -17.14 -7.90 4.30
N GLY A 91 -17.42 -8.99 5.00
CA GLY A 91 -16.62 -9.45 6.16
C GLY A 91 -15.18 -9.82 5.80
N MET A 92 -14.94 -10.31 4.58
CA MET A 92 -13.59 -10.61 4.11
C MET A 92 -12.74 -9.35 3.92
N GLY A 93 -13.34 -8.27 3.45
CA GLY A 93 -12.66 -6.97 3.33
C GLY A 93 -12.25 -6.40 4.69
N SER A 94 -13.12 -6.49 5.70
CA SER A 94 -12.78 -6.04 7.06
C SER A 94 -11.72 -6.92 7.72
N LEU A 95 -11.80 -8.25 7.56
CA LEU A 95 -10.78 -9.19 8.04
C LEU A 95 -9.40 -8.92 7.43
N LEU A 96 -9.36 -8.58 6.14
CA LEU A 96 -8.12 -8.21 5.45
C LEU A 96 -7.47 -6.96 6.09
N ILE A 97 -8.25 -5.93 6.42
CA ILE A 97 -7.74 -4.71 7.07
C ILE A 97 -7.30 -5.00 8.51
N VAL A 98 -8.12 -5.71 9.29
CA VAL A 98 -7.81 -6.03 10.70
C VAL A 98 -6.56 -6.90 10.81
N SER A 99 -6.48 -7.96 10.01
CA SER A 99 -5.29 -8.82 9.98
C SER A 99 -4.05 -8.07 9.50
N GLY A 100 -4.21 -7.15 8.54
CA GLY A 100 -3.13 -6.28 8.07
C GLY A 100 -2.61 -5.30 9.11
N LEU A 101 -3.49 -4.66 9.88
CA LEU A 101 -3.09 -3.77 10.98
C LEU A 101 -2.28 -4.52 12.04
N VAL A 102 -2.71 -5.73 12.42
CA VAL A 102 -1.97 -6.59 13.35
C VAL A 102 -0.62 -6.97 12.75
N GLY A 103 -0.58 -7.36 11.47
CA GLY A 103 0.65 -7.69 10.76
C GLY A 103 1.65 -6.53 10.72
N ALA A 104 1.19 -5.32 10.41
CA ALA A 104 2.01 -4.11 10.40
C ALA A 104 2.60 -3.76 11.77
N ALA A 105 1.79 -3.88 12.83
CA ALA A 105 2.27 -3.64 14.19
C ALA A 105 3.34 -4.66 14.60
N VAL A 106 3.08 -5.95 14.36
CA VAL A 106 4.02 -7.04 14.69
C VAL A 106 5.30 -6.93 13.88
N SER A 107 5.19 -6.66 12.57
CA SER A 107 6.36 -6.56 11.70
C SER A 107 7.22 -5.34 12.02
N GLY A 108 6.61 -4.21 12.42
CA GLY A 108 7.34 -3.04 12.91
C GLY A 108 8.22 -3.40 14.12
N ILE A 109 7.61 -4.01 15.15
CA ILE A 109 8.34 -4.42 16.37
C ILE A 109 9.47 -5.43 16.05
N ILE A 110 9.23 -6.38 15.15
CA ILE A 110 10.25 -7.37 14.76
C ILE A 110 11.42 -6.69 14.05
N VAL A 111 11.13 -5.77 13.14
CA VAL A 111 12.16 -5.06 12.39
C VAL A 111 12.95 -4.11 13.27
N ASP A 112 12.30 -3.40 14.18
CA ASP A 112 12.95 -2.54 15.16
C ASP A 112 13.95 -3.33 16.03
N LYS A 113 13.62 -4.57 16.40
CA LYS A 113 14.50 -5.44 17.18
C LYS A 113 15.60 -6.10 16.37
N THR A 114 15.36 -6.41 15.09
CA THR A 114 16.31 -7.17 14.27
C THR A 114 17.25 -6.29 13.45
N GLY A 115 16.86 -5.04 13.16
CA GLY A 115 17.59 -4.12 12.30
C GLY A 115 17.72 -4.57 10.84
N LYS A 116 17.00 -5.63 10.42
CA LYS A 116 17.15 -6.30 9.12
C LYS A 116 15.98 -5.97 8.17
N PHE A 117 15.75 -4.68 7.92
CA PHE A 117 14.65 -4.15 7.11
C PHE A 117 14.53 -4.83 5.73
N GLU A 118 15.63 -4.95 4.98
CA GLU A 118 15.63 -5.51 3.63
C GLU A 118 15.22 -6.99 3.60
N GLN A 119 15.71 -7.79 4.55
CA GLN A 119 15.45 -9.23 4.59
C GLN A 119 13.99 -9.51 4.96
N VAL A 120 13.48 -8.82 5.98
CA VAL A 120 12.08 -8.97 6.41
C VAL A 120 11.14 -8.52 5.29
N MET A 121 11.44 -7.43 4.60
CA MET A 121 10.63 -6.97 3.45
C MET A 121 10.57 -8.01 2.33
N LYS A 122 11.69 -8.61 1.93
CA LYS A 122 11.73 -9.64 0.87
C LYS A 122 10.93 -10.88 1.25
N ILE A 123 11.07 -11.34 2.50
CA ILE A 123 10.34 -12.50 3.02
C ILE A 123 8.84 -12.20 3.04
N SER A 124 8.44 -11.03 3.55
CA SER A 124 7.03 -10.61 3.56
C SER A 124 6.46 -10.50 2.16
N PHE A 125 7.21 -9.99 1.18
CA PHE A 125 6.79 -9.97 -0.23
C PHE A 125 6.56 -11.37 -0.79
N ALA A 126 7.45 -12.31 -0.50
CA ALA A 126 7.32 -13.70 -0.95
C ALA A 126 6.09 -14.37 -0.34
N ILE A 127 5.88 -14.21 0.98
CA ILE A 127 4.72 -14.78 1.68
C ILE A 127 3.42 -14.13 1.21
N ALA A 128 3.39 -12.80 1.04
CA ALA A 128 2.23 -12.10 0.51
C ALA A 128 1.91 -12.54 -0.92
N GLY A 129 2.93 -12.73 -1.77
CA GLY A 129 2.76 -13.28 -3.12
C GLY A 129 2.15 -14.69 -3.10
N LEU A 130 2.68 -15.58 -2.26
CA LEU A 130 2.14 -16.93 -2.07
C LEU A 130 0.70 -16.92 -1.55
N ALA A 131 0.39 -16.05 -0.59
CA ALA A 131 -0.96 -15.88 -0.07
C ALA A 131 -1.92 -15.33 -1.14
N GLY A 132 -1.46 -14.42 -2.01
CA GLY A 132 -2.23 -13.91 -3.15
C GLY A 132 -2.49 -14.98 -4.23
N CYS A 133 -1.50 -15.84 -4.51
CA CYS A 133 -1.69 -17.00 -5.38
C CYS A 133 -2.68 -18.00 -4.77
N SER A 134 -2.52 -18.31 -3.48
CA SER A 134 -3.46 -19.16 -2.73
C SER A 134 -4.87 -18.59 -2.78
N LEU A 135 -5.04 -17.28 -2.59
CA LEU A 135 -6.35 -16.61 -2.69
C LEU A 135 -6.96 -16.74 -4.09
N SER A 136 -6.17 -16.50 -5.15
CA SER A 136 -6.63 -16.64 -6.54
C SER A 136 -7.12 -18.06 -6.84
N ILE A 137 -6.45 -19.08 -6.30
CA ILE A 137 -6.87 -20.47 -6.46
C ILE A 137 -8.10 -20.75 -5.58
N ALA A 138 -8.11 -20.31 -4.33
CA ALA A 138 -9.20 -20.53 -3.37
C ALA A 138 -10.54 -19.97 -3.86
N ILE A 139 -10.53 -18.80 -4.52
CA ILE A 139 -11.74 -18.18 -5.09
C ILE A 139 -12.36 -19.05 -6.22
N ASN A 140 -11.59 -19.95 -6.84
CA ASN A 140 -12.10 -20.86 -7.86
C ASN A 140 -12.72 -22.15 -7.29
N TYR A 141 -12.53 -22.45 -6.00
CA TYR A 141 -13.13 -23.60 -5.35
C TYR A 141 -14.28 -23.16 -4.42
N GLU A 142 -15.52 -23.44 -4.81
CA GLU A 142 -16.73 -23.00 -4.08
C GLU A 142 -16.96 -23.71 -2.73
N ASN A 143 -16.31 -24.85 -2.48
CA ASN A 143 -16.64 -25.72 -1.34
C ASN A 143 -15.78 -25.54 -0.08
N GLN A 144 -14.86 -24.56 -0.01
CA GLN A 144 -13.93 -24.41 1.14
C GLN A 144 -13.76 -22.95 1.61
N PRO A 145 -14.75 -22.37 2.32
CA PRO A 145 -14.70 -20.97 2.77
C PRO A 145 -13.58 -20.69 3.78
N TRP A 146 -13.17 -21.67 4.58
CA TRP A 146 -12.04 -21.50 5.51
C TRP A 146 -10.72 -21.20 4.78
N TRP A 147 -10.57 -21.68 3.55
CA TRP A 147 -9.31 -21.53 2.80
C TRP A 147 -9.14 -20.12 2.28
N VAL A 148 -10.26 -19.54 1.85
CA VAL A 148 -10.38 -18.14 1.47
C VAL A 148 -10.04 -17.26 2.66
N VAL A 149 -10.64 -17.52 3.84
CA VAL A 149 -10.37 -16.75 5.06
C VAL A 149 -8.89 -16.80 5.45
N ALA A 150 -8.29 -18.00 5.47
CA ALA A 150 -6.87 -18.16 5.81
C ALA A 150 -5.95 -17.42 4.82
N SER A 151 -6.24 -17.50 3.52
CA SER A 151 -5.45 -16.83 2.48
C SER A 151 -5.56 -15.31 2.58
N ILE A 152 -6.76 -14.79 2.85
CA ILE A 152 -7.01 -13.35 3.03
C ILE A 152 -6.30 -12.83 4.28
N CYS A 153 -6.37 -13.55 5.40
CA CYS A 153 -5.68 -13.17 6.63
C CYS A 153 -4.15 -13.18 6.45
N GLY A 154 -3.61 -14.19 5.76
CA GLY A 154 -2.18 -14.23 5.42
C GLY A 154 -1.78 -13.07 4.50
N PHE A 155 -2.55 -12.82 3.44
CA PHE A 155 -2.31 -11.72 2.53
C PHE A 155 -2.39 -10.36 3.21
N GLY A 156 -3.39 -10.14 4.07
CA GLY A 156 -3.55 -8.92 4.86
C GLY A 156 -2.36 -8.71 5.79
N CYS A 157 -2.06 -9.69 6.64
CA CYS A 157 -0.99 -9.62 7.65
C CYS A 157 0.38 -9.31 7.03
N PHE A 158 0.80 -10.08 6.02
CA PHE A 158 2.11 -9.88 5.39
C PHE A 158 2.12 -8.74 4.36
N GLY A 159 0.97 -8.44 3.73
CA GLY A 159 0.85 -7.34 2.77
C GLY A 159 0.97 -5.97 3.42
N PHE A 160 0.23 -5.72 4.50
CA PHE A 160 0.32 -4.46 5.24
C PHE A 160 1.65 -4.30 5.99
N ALA A 161 2.25 -5.40 6.46
CA ALA A 161 3.55 -5.40 7.11
C ALA A 161 4.66 -4.75 6.28
N ILE A 162 4.62 -4.93 4.96
CA ILE A 162 5.60 -4.37 4.03
C ILE A 162 5.56 -2.84 4.00
N TYR A 163 4.39 -2.24 4.25
CA TYR A 163 4.17 -0.81 4.10
C TYR A 163 5.04 0.06 5.03
N PRO A 164 4.96 -0.05 6.36
CA PRO A 164 5.78 0.76 7.26
C PRO A 164 7.28 0.49 7.07
N ILE A 165 7.68 -0.77 6.90
CA ILE A 165 9.09 -1.17 6.70
C ILE A 165 9.65 -0.54 5.41
N GLY A 166 8.84 -0.50 4.35
CA GLY A 166 9.22 0.09 3.06
C GLY A 166 9.36 1.59 3.09
N LEU A 167 8.53 2.27 3.89
CA LEU A 167 8.65 3.72 4.08
C LEU A 167 9.93 4.06 4.85
N GLU A 168 10.23 3.36 5.94
CA GLU A 168 11.47 3.54 6.72
C GLU A 168 12.72 3.32 5.85
N LEU A 169 12.76 2.20 5.11
CA LEU A 169 13.88 1.90 4.21
C LEU A 169 14.01 2.94 3.08
N GLY A 170 12.88 3.50 2.61
CA GLY A 170 12.87 4.55 1.60
C GLY A 170 13.48 5.85 2.09
N VAL A 171 13.18 6.22 3.34
CA VAL A 171 13.75 7.40 4.00
C VAL A 171 15.25 7.21 4.20
N GLU A 172 15.65 6.05 4.72
CA GLU A 172 17.07 5.70 4.94
C GLU A 172 17.89 5.73 3.64
N CYS A 173 17.34 5.16 2.55
CA CYS A 173 18.00 5.15 1.23
C CYS A 173 18.11 6.53 0.57
N THR A 174 17.33 7.50 1.01
CA THR A 174 17.25 8.84 0.40
C THR A 174 17.83 9.94 1.26
N TYR A 175 18.45 9.60 2.39
CA TYR A 175 19.12 10.56 3.26
C TYR A 175 20.13 11.43 2.46
N PRO A 176 20.13 12.78 2.60
CA PRO A 176 19.40 13.63 3.56
C PRO A 176 18.12 14.32 3.00
N VAL A 177 17.31 13.62 2.20
CA VAL A 177 16.03 14.18 1.71
C VAL A 177 14.96 14.15 2.82
N ALA A 178 14.08 15.15 2.83
CA ALA A 178 12.96 15.22 3.77
C ALA A 178 12.09 13.95 3.70
N GLU A 179 11.78 13.38 4.86
CA GLU A 179 11.01 12.14 5.05
C GLU A 179 9.69 12.16 4.24
N ALA A 180 8.93 13.25 4.37
CA ALA A 180 7.67 13.47 3.67
C ALA A 180 7.81 13.46 2.14
N THR A 181 8.96 13.88 1.60
CA THR A 181 9.21 13.84 0.16
C THR A 181 9.44 12.41 -0.32
N SER A 182 10.21 11.62 0.42
CA SER A 182 10.53 10.24 0.07
C SER A 182 9.28 9.35 0.12
N THR A 183 8.56 9.36 1.25
CA THR A 183 7.34 8.58 1.44
C THR A 183 6.22 9.01 0.49
N GLY A 184 6.07 10.32 0.28
CA GLY A 184 5.12 10.88 -0.68
C GLY A 184 5.38 10.40 -2.12
N LEU A 185 6.65 10.39 -2.56
CA LEU A 185 7.01 9.89 -3.89
C LEU A 185 6.70 8.41 -4.06
N ILE A 186 6.98 7.58 -3.05
CA ILE A 186 6.67 6.14 -3.12
C ILE A 186 5.16 5.91 -3.28
N ILE A 187 4.34 6.63 -2.52
CA ILE A 187 2.88 6.52 -2.60
C ILE A 187 2.37 7.00 -3.96
N MET A 188 2.88 8.13 -4.46
CA MET A 188 2.50 8.66 -5.78
C MET A 188 2.84 7.68 -6.92
N ILE A 189 4.06 7.11 -6.90
CA ILE A 189 4.46 6.06 -7.84
C ILE A 189 3.53 4.85 -7.71
N GLY A 190 3.16 4.47 -6.48
CA GLY A 190 2.23 3.37 -6.23
C GLY A 190 0.84 3.58 -6.78
N GLN A 191 0.29 4.79 -6.67
CA GLN A 191 -1.02 5.11 -7.29
C GLN A 191 -0.94 5.06 -8.82
N ILE A 192 0.13 5.61 -9.41
CA ILE A 192 0.35 5.55 -10.86
C ILE A 192 0.44 4.10 -11.34
N LEU A 193 1.26 3.28 -10.67
CA LEU A 193 1.40 1.84 -10.98
C LEU A 193 0.09 1.09 -10.76
N GLY A 194 -0.68 1.42 -9.71
CA GLY A 194 -2.00 0.85 -9.46
C GLY A 194 -2.99 1.11 -10.60
N VAL A 195 -3.04 2.36 -11.10
CA VAL A 195 -3.86 2.71 -12.28
C VAL A 195 -3.42 1.92 -13.50
N ILE A 196 -2.10 1.81 -13.74
CA ILE A 196 -1.56 1.03 -14.85
C ILE A 196 -2.00 -0.44 -14.73
N PHE A 197 -1.82 -1.07 -13.56
CA PHE A 197 -2.24 -2.45 -13.32
C PHE A 197 -3.72 -2.66 -13.60
N VAL A 198 -4.59 -1.82 -13.05
CA VAL A 198 -6.04 -1.91 -13.28
C VAL A 198 -6.35 -1.76 -14.76
N VAL A 199 -5.76 -0.78 -15.45
CA VAL A 199 -5.97 -0.58 -16.89
C VAL A 199 -5.52 -1.81 -17.69
N THR A 200 -4.33 -2.36 -17.41
CA THR A 200 -3.82 -3.55 -18.10
C THR A 200 -4.71 -4.77 -17.86
N THR A 201 -5.18 -5.00 -16.63
CA THR A 201 -6.10 -6.09 -16.30
C THR A 201 -7.43 -5.94 -17.05
N ASN A 202 -8.00 -4.74 -17.11
CA ASN A 202 -9.24 -4.49 -17.85
C ASN A 202 -9.06 -4.66 -19.37
N LEU A 203 -7.92 -4.23 -19.92
CA LEU A 203 -7.58 -4.47 -21.33
C LEU A 203 -7.45 -5.96 -21.64
N ALA A 204 -6.82 -6.74 -20.76
CA ALA A 204 -6.69 -8.19 -20.90
C ALA A 204 -8.05 -8.92 -20.82
N ASN A 205 -8.99 -8.40 -20.03
CA ASN A 205 -10.36 -8.92 -19.93
C ASN A 205 -11.28 -8.49 -21.08
N GLY A 206 -10.80 -7.67 -22.03
CA GLY A 206 -11.55 -7.28 -23.22
C GLY A 206 -12.66 -6.24 -23.00
N ASP A 207 -12.64 -5.52 -21.87
CA ASP A 207 -13.71 -4.59 -21.52
C ASP A 207 -13.59 -3.26 -22.30
N LEU A 208 -14.50 -3.05 -23.26
CA LEU A 208 -14.49 -1.93 -24.23
C LEU A 208 -14.64 -0.54 -23.59
N ASN A 209 -15.09 -0.48 -22.33
CA ASN A 209 -15.28 0.77 -21.57
C ASN A 209 -13.95 1.41 -21.12
N THR A 210 -12.91 0.63 -20.87
CA THR A 210 -11.59 1.15 -20.47
C THR A 210 -10.89 1.84 -21.64
N LEU A 211 -11.07 1.32 -22.87
CA LEU A 211 -10.57 1.95 -24.09
C LEU A 211 -11.19 3.34 -24.31
N ARG A 212 -12.49 3.49 -24.04
CA ARG A 212 -13.21 4.78 -24.12
C ARG A 212 -12.72 5.78 -23.08
N LEU A 213 -12.38 5.33 -21.87
CA LEU A 213 -11.88 6.18 -20.78
C LEU A 213 -10.44 6.66 -21.06
N ILE A 214 -9.58 5.80 -21.62
CA ILE A 214 -8.23 6.16 -22.08
C ILE A 214 -8.30 7.15 -23.25
N ILE A 215 -9.19 6.94 -24.22
CA ILE A 215 -9.40 7.88 -25.34
C ILE A 215 -9.95 9.23 -24.82
N CYS A 216 -10.83 9.24 -23.82
CA CYS A 216 -11.32 10.47 -23.20
C CYS A 216 -10.23 11.22 -22.41
N LEU A 217 -9.42 10.51 -21.63
CA LEU A 217 -8.28 11.11 -20.92
C LEU A 217 -7.21 11.63 -21.90
N GLY A 218 -6.94 10.89 -22.97
CA GLY A 218 -6.07 11.34 -24.06
C GLY A 218 -6.60 12.58 -24.78
N ARG A 219 -7.92 12.70 -24.95
CA ARG A 219 -8.55 13.93 -25.47
C ARG A 219 -8.49 15.11 -24.49
N LEU A 220 -8.67 14.87 -23.20
CA LEU A 220 -8.58 15.92 -22.17
C LEU A 220 -7.14 16.44 -21.95
N LEU A 221 -6.14 15.56 -22.08
CA LEU A 221 -4.72 15.93 -21.98
C LEU A 221 -4.15 16.47 -23.31
N GLY A 222 -4.84 16.20 -24.43
CA GLY A 222 -4.45 16.63 -25.79
C GLY A 222 -5.13 17.90 -26.30
N THR A 223 -6.05 18.52 -25.55
CA THR A 223 -6.58 19.85 -25.89
C THR A 223 -5.68 20.97 -25.38
N ARG A 224 -4.62 21.22 -26.14
CA ARG A 224 -4.16 22.58 -26.47
C ARG A 224 -3.89 22.66 -27.96
#